data_AF-A0A6V2FFF7-F1
#
_entry.id   AF-A0A6V2FFF7-F1
#
_cell.length_a   1.000
_cell.length_b   1.000
_cell.length_c   1.000
_cell.angle_alpha   90.00
_cell.angle_beta   90.00
_cell.angle_gamma   90.00
#
_symmetry.space_group_name_H-M   'P 1'
#
loop_
_entity.id
_entity.type
_entity.pdbx_description
1 polymer ?
#
loop_
_entity_poly.entity_id
_entity_poly.type
_entity_poly.pdbx_seq_one_letter_code
_entity_poly.pdbx_strand_id
1 'polypeptide(L)'
;MRDRKPRYAHYELDRMSSRDLLQLAKRFNLINDNTANIVERSEIMNLILGSGKIDVIASPEPVERKLSDLRAMGVGKLRRDMNNAGVFFDPIDVVEKEDMVQIFINSGRVVLAVEDDEDEGNAIKRMKIYDEEDPGSSSFPSVPTTDVTMETDYVDTDENSTRCSNDVNSSINNIDQIDQSSSPPEASAPEAPSFSSRPEAGYASSVDAAPAQQDNISPFASRSVSQLKALSRSLKVDISDCIEKREMVERIAAKASTSSGMRGRY
;
A
#
# COMPACT_ATOMS: atom_id res chain seq x y z
N MET A 1 -22.98 -2.15 21.00
CA MET A 1 -22.17 -2.40 19.77
C MET A 1 -21.57 -3.81 19.67
N ARG A 2 -21.79 -4.73 20.64
CA ARG A 2 -21.12 -6.05 20.66
C ARG A 2 -21.67 -7.05 19.64
N ASP A 3 -22.86 -6.81 19.08
CA ASP A 3 -23.54 -7.76 18.19
C ASP A 3 -23.56 -7.33 16.72
N ARG A 4 -22.77 -6.33 16.33
CA ARG A 4 -22.65 -5.95 14.92
C ARG A 4 -21.80 -6.98 14.21
N LYS A 5 -22.34 -7.59 13.15
CA LYS A 5 -21.58 -8.48 12.27
C LYS A 5 -20.41 -7.70 11.67
N PRO A 6 -19.20 -8.29 11.60
CA PRO A 6 -18.11 -7.66 10.90
C PRO A 6 -18.45 -7.56 9.40
N ARG A 7 -18.11 -6.41 8.81
CA ARG A 7 -18.37 -6.09 7.42
C ARG A 7 -17.14 -6.42 6.60
N TYR A 8 -17.35 -7.17 5.53
CA TYR A 8 -16.30 -7.51 4.58
C TYR A 8 -16.80 -7.26 3.18
N ALA A 9 -15.92 -6.79 2.33
CA ALA A 9 -16.21 -6.74 0.91
C ALA A 9 -15.89 -8.07 0.22
N HIS A 10 -16.53 -8.38 -0.91
CA HIS A 10 -16.29 -9.65 -1.59
C HIS A 10 -14.82 -9.79 -2.04
N TYR A 11 -14.26 -8.74 -2.63
CA TYR A 11 -12.85 -8.72 -3.06
C TYR A 11 -11.86 -8.77 -1.88
N GLU A 12 -12.27 -8.40 -0.67
CA GLU A 12 -11.43 -8.54 0.54
C GLU A 12 -11.22 -10.00 0.92
N LEU A 13 -12.29 -10.79 0.86
CA LEU A 13 -12.22 -12.22 1.11
C LEU A 13 -11.43 -12.91 -0.01
N ASP A 14 -11.63 -12.49 -1.26
CA ASP A 14 -10.98 -13.09 -2.42
C ASP A 14 -9.47 -12.81 -2.52
N ARG A 15 -8.95 -11.81 -1.80
CA ARG A 15 -7.50 -11.53 -1.72
C ARG A 15 -6.85 -12.01 -0.42
N MET A 16 -7.64 -12.40 0.58
CA MET A 16 -7.11 -12.99 1.80
C MET A 16 -6.36 -14.28 1.47
N SER A 17 -5.24 -14.51 2.19
CA SER A 17 -4.51 -15.76 2.08
C SER A 17 -5.40 -16.92 2.58
N SER A 18 -5.16 -18.14 2.10
CA SER A 18 -5.90 -19.31 2.59
C SER A 18 -5.78 -19.48 4.11
N ARG A 19 -4.67 -19.02 4.71
CA ARG A 19 -4.47 -19.03 6.16
C ARG A 19 -5.41 -18.05 6.87
N ASP A 20 -5.56 -16.84 6.34
CA ASP A 20 -6.43 -15.81 6.91
C ASP A 20 -7.91 -16.20 6.78
N LEU A 21 -8.29 -16.77 5.63
CA LEU A 21 -9.63 -17.33 5.42
C LEU A 21 -9.92 -18.46 6.42
N LEU A 22 -8.99 -19.39 6.63
CA LEU A 22 -9.13 -20.44 7.65
C LEU A 22 -9.24 -19.84 9.05
N GLN A 23 -8.43 -18.82 9.38
CA GLN A 23 -8.49 -18.17 10.69
C GLN A 23 -9.83 -17.46 10.90
N LEU A 24 -10.37 -16.82 9.85
CA LEU A 24 -11.68 -16.19 9.86
C LEU A 24 -12.79 -17.24 10.06
N ALA A 25 -12.74 -18.34 9.31
CA ALA A 25 -13.68 -19.45 9.45
C ALA A 25 -13.64 -20.09 10.86
N LYS A 26 -12.43 -20.29 11.42
CA LYS A 26 -12.23 -20.78 12.79
C LYS A 26 -12.79 -19.81 13.82
N ARG A 27 -12.55 -18.50 13.67
CA ARG A 27 -13.11 -17.46 14.55
C ARG A 27 -14.63 -17.49 14.59
N PHE A 28 -15.27 -17.86 13.49
CA PHE A 28 -16.71 -18.04 13.40
C PHE A 28 -17.19 -19.45 13.77
N ASN A 29 -16.32 -20.35 14.21
CA ASN A 29 -16.62 -21.76 14.51
C ASN A 29 -17.28 -22.48 13.33
N LEU A 30 -16.80 -22.23 12.11
CA LEU A 30 -17.33 -22.82 10.89
C LEU A 30 -16.58 -24.09 10.48
N ILE A 31 -15.32 -24.21 10.89
CA ILE A 31 -14.43 -25.32 10.57
C ILE A 31 -13.84 -25.84 11.88
N ASN A 32 -13.84 -27.16 12.07
CA ASN A 32 -13.18 -27.82 13.18
C ASN A 32 -11.71 -28.07 12.86
N ASP A 33 -10.84 -28.17 13.88
CA ASP A 33 -9.39 -28.34 13.67
C ASP A 33 -9.04 -29.58 12.83
N ASN A 34 -9.86 -30.63 12.86
CA ASN A 34 -9.67 -31.84 12.04
C ASN A 34 -10.03 -31.67 10.56
N THR A 35 -10.89 -30.71 10.22
CA THR A 35 -11.35 -30.48 8.83
C THR A 35 -10.48 -29.48 8.07
N ALA A 36 -9.52 -28.83 8.72
CA ALA A 36 -8.76 -27.72 8.15
C ALA A 36 -7.79 -28.12 7.01
N ASN A 37 -7.49 -29.40 6.83
CA ASN A 37 -6.45 -29.86 5.90
C ASN A 37 -6.94 -30.19 4.48
N ILE A 38 -8.26 -30.20 4.21
CA ILE A 38 -8.79 -30.76 2.95
C ILE A 38 -9.61 -29.74 2.15
N VAL A 39 -9.98 -28.60 2.72
CA VAL A 39 -10.94 -27.68 2.10
C VAL A 39 -10.23 -26.75 1.12
N GLU A 40 -10.71 -26.70 -0.13
CA GLU A 40 -10.20 -25.78 -1.14
C GLU A 40 -10.49 -24.32 -0.75
N ARG A 41 -9.68 -23.39 -1.26
CA ARG A 41 -9.82 -21.95 -0.97
C ARG A 41 -11.23 -21.43 -1.27
N SER A 42 -11.79 -21.83 -2.41
CA SER A 42 -13.13 -21.48 -2.88
C SER A 42 -14.22 -21.99 -1.94
N GLU A 43 -14.09 -23.22 -1.45
CA GLU A 43 -15.02 -23.84 -0.51
C GLU A 43 -15.03 -23.09 0.84
N ILE A 44 -13.86 -22.72 1.37
CA ILE A 44 -13.77 -21.93 2.60
C ILE A 44 -14.50 -20.58 2.42
N MET A 45 -14.28 -19.93 1.28
CA MET A 45 -14.93 -18.65 0.97
C MET A 45 -16.46 -18.79 0.89
N ASN A 46 -16.95 -19.79 0.16
CA ASN A 46 -18.39 -20.09 0.06
C ASN A 46 -19.00 -20.42 1.44
N LEU A 47 -18.25 -21.11 2.30
CA LEU A 47 -18.69 -21.49 3.63
C LEU A 47 -18.79 -20.27 4.56
N ILE A 48 -17.83 -19.34 4.47
CA ILE A 48 -17.88 -18.06 5.19
C ILE A 48 -19.06 -17.21 4.71
N LEU A 49 -19.23 -17.06 3.39
CA LEU A 49 -20.33 -16.28 2.80
C LEU A 49 -21.71 -16.89 3.14
N GLY A 50 -21.84 -18.21 3.03
CA GLY A 50 -23.06 -18.94 3.35
C GLY A 50 -23.41 -18.97 4.84
N SER A 51 -22.45 -18.69 5.73
CA SER A 51 -22.69 -18.71 7.18
C SER A 51 -23.60 -17.58 7.69
N GLY A 52 -23.71 -16.48 6.94
CA GLY A 52 -24.43 -15.27 7.35
C GLY A 52 -23.86 -14.57 8.59
N LYS A 53 -22.64 -14.94 9.03
CA LYS A 53 -21.96 -14.32 10.19
C LYS A 53 -21.21 -13.03 9.85
N ILE A 54 -20.94 -12.81 8.56
CA ILE A 54 -20.38 -11.58 8.02
C ILE A 54 -21.46 -10.81 7.26
N ASP A 55 -21.34 -9.48 7.24
CA ASP A 55 -22.17 -8.62 6.39
C ASP A 55 -21.35 -8.27 5.14
N VAL A 56 -21.77 -8.79 3.98
CA VAL A 56 -21.06 -8.58 2.71
C VAL A 56 -21.50 -7.24 2.15
N ILE A 57 -20.59 -6.27 2.14
CA ILE A 57 -20.87 -4.96 1.57
C ILE A 57 -20.74 -4.99 0.05
N ALA A 58 -21.76 -4.47 -0.63
CA ALA A 58 -21.72 -4.27 -2.06
C ALA A 58 -20.52 -3.40 -2.40
N SER A 59 -19.67 -3.92 -3.28
CA SER A 59 -18.43 -3.29 -3.69
C SER A 59 -18.66 -2.67 -5.05
N PRO A 60 -18.20 -1.42 -5.31
CA PRO A 60 -18.17 -0.88 -6.65
C PRO A 60 -17.46 -1.86 -7.60
N GLU A 61 -17.95 -1.95 -8.83
CA GLU A 61 -17.36 -2.81 -9.86
C GLU A 61 -15.90 -2.40 -10.10
N PRO A 62 -14.97 -3.36 -10.25
CA PRO A 62 -13.58 -3.05 -10.56
C PRO A 62 -13.48 -2.20 -11.83
N VAL A 63 -12.63 -1.17 -11.81
CA VAL A 63 -12.45 -0.27 -12.94
C VAL A 63 -11.35 -0.84 -13.84
N GLU A 64 -11.67 -1.09 -15.11
CA GLU A 64 -10.67 -1.49 -16.10
C GLU A 64 -9.86 -0.27 -16.55
N ARG A 65 -8.53 -0.34 -16.39
CA ARG A 65 -7.59 0.72 -16.81
C ARG A 65 -6.29 0.11 -17.31
N LYS A 66 -5.65 0.79 -18.26
CA LYS A 66 -4.27 0.50 -18.66
C LYS A 66 -3.28 1.01 -17.61
N LEU A 67 -2.15 0.35 -17.46
CA LEU A 67 -1.12 0.76 -16.51
C LEU A 67 -0.47 2.08 -16.95
N SER A 68 -0.25 2.23 -18.25
CA SER A 68 0.18 3.48 -18.88
C SER A 68 -0.74 4.66 -18.53
N ASP A 69 -2.07 4.47 -18.60
CA ASP A 69 -3.05 5.51 -18.26
C ASP A 69 -2.95 5.94 -16.79
N LEU A 70 -2.81 4.99 -15.86
CA LEU A 70 -2.66 5.29 -14.43
C LEU A 70 -1.40 6.13 -14.17
N ARG A 71 -0.29 5.77 -14.82
CA ARG A 71 0.98 6.49 -14.73
C ARG A 71 0.96 7.84 -15.45
N ALA A 72 0.13 8.01 -16.47
CA ALA A 72 -0.04 9.30 -17.14
C ALA A 72 -0.96 10.26 -16.35
N MET A 73 -1.90 9.75 -15.56
CA MET A 73 -2.87 10.58 -14.81
C MET A 73 -2.22 11.48 -13.76
N GLY A 74 -2.63 12.74 -13.67
CA GLY A 74 -2.21 13.63 -12.58
C GLY A 74 -2.71 13.14 -11.21
N VAL A 75 -1.97 13.44 -10.13
CA VAL A 75 -2.26 13.00 -8.75
C VAL A 75 -3.69 13.32 -8.32
N GLY A 76 -4.21 14.51 -8.67
CA GLY A 76 -5.58 14.90 -8.33
C GLY A 76 -6.66 14.06 -9.01
N LYS A 77 -6.44 13.67 -10.28
CA LYS A 77 -7.35 12.78 -11.02
C LYS A 77 -7.25 11.36 -10.49
N LEU A 78 -6.04 10.87 -10.25
CA LEU A 78 -5.79 9.56 -9.65
C LEU A 78 -6.46 9.43 -8.28
N ARG A 79 -6.34 10.44 -7.41
CA ARG A 79 -7.01 10.48 -6.11
C ARG A 79 -8.54 10.41 -6.23
N ARG A 80 -9.11 11.12 -7.22
CA ARG A 80 -10.56 11.11 -7.47
C ARG A 80 -11.03 9.75 -7.97
N ASP A 81 -10.31 9.14 -8.91
CA ASP A 81 -10.60 7.80 -9.43
C ASP A 81 -10.47 6.74 -8.32
N MET A 82 -9.44 6.82 -7.47
CA MET A 82 -9.28 5.94 -6.29
C MET A 82 -10.46 6.08 -5.33
N ASN A 83 -10.89 7.30 -5.00
CA ASN A 83 -12.01 7.53 -4.10
C ASN A 83 -13.34 7.00 -4.68
N ASN A 84 -13.57 7.21 -5.98
CA ASN A 84 -14.74 6.68 -6.68
C ASN A 84 -14.77 5.14 -6.67
N ALA A 85 -13.59 4.51 -6.75
CA ALA A 85 -13.44 3.06 -6.64
C ALA A 85 -13.48 2.56 -5.17
N GLY A 86 -13.60 3.46 -4.19
CA GLY A 86 -13.62 3.13 -2.77
C GLY A 86 -12.25 2.77 -2.18
N VAL A 87 -11.17 3.28 -2.77
CA VAL A 87 -9.80 3.09 -2.31
C VAL A 87 -9.35 4.33 -1.55
N PHE A 88 -9.06 4.12 -0.27
CA PHE A 88 -8.58 5.15 0.65
C PHE A 88 -7.14 4.85 1.05
N PHE A 89 -6.37 5.91 1.30
CA PHE A 89 -4.99 5.83 1.72
C PHE A 89 -4.69 6.97 2.69
N ASP A 90 -3.71 6.77 3.56
CA ASP A 90 -3.22 7.80 4.46
C ASP A 90 -2.15 8.64 3.75
N PRO A 91 -2.27 10.00 3.74
CA PRO A 91 -1.31 10.86 3.03
C PRO A 91 0.13 10.78 3.57
N ILE A 92 0.33 10.18 4.75
CA ILE A 92 1.65 10.01 5.37
C ILE A 92 2.38 8.81 4.76
N ASP A 93 1.64 7.80 4.30
CA ASP A 93 2.18 6.57 3.70
C ASP A 93 2.43 6.71 2.20
N VAL A 94 2.04 7.84 1.61
CA VAL A 94 2.14 8.13 0.18
C VAL A 94 3.08 9.29 -0.03
N VAL A 95 4.31 8.97 -0.43
CA VAL A 95 5.33 9.97 -0.71
C VAL A 95 5.29 10.35 -2.18
N GLU A 96 5.06 9.36 -3.05
CA GLU A 96 5.13 9.52 -4.50
C GLU A 96 3.83 9.16 -5.20
N LYS A 97 3.68 9.66 -6.43
CA LYS A 97 2.56 9.28 -7.30
C LYS A 97 2.56 7.77 -7.58
N GLU A 98 3.72 7.14 -7.69
CA GLU A 98 3.81 5.69 -7.93
C GLU A 98 3.27 4.89 -6.75
N ASP A 99 3.44 5.36 -5.51
CA ASP A 99 2.84 4.73 -4.32
C ASP A 99 1.30 4.71 -4.43
N MET A 100 0.69 5.79 -4.93
CA MET A 100 -0.76 5.83 -5.17
C MET A 100 -1.20 4.81 -6.21
N VAL A 101 -0.46 4.72 -7.32
CA VAL A 101 -0.74 3.74 -8.39
C VAL A 101 -0.63 2.33 -7.83
N GLN A 102 0.42 2.05 -7.05
CA GLN A 102 0.66 0.74 -6.45
C GLN A 102 -0.41 0.38 -5.41
N ILE A 103 -0.82 1.32 -4.55
CA ILE A 103 -1.96 1.14 -3.65
C ILE A 103 -3.23 0.85 -4.44
N PHE A 104 -3.46 1.56 -5.54
CA PHE A 104 -4.66 1.36 -6.35
C PHE A 104 -4.69 -0.04 -7.00
N ILE A 105 -3.56 -0.53 -7.51
CA ILE A 105 -3.44 -1.89 -8.05
C ILE A 105 -3.61 -2.93 -6.94
N ASN A 106 -2.89 -2.77 -5.82
CA ASN A 106 -2.95 -3.68 -4.67
C ASN A 106 -4.33 -3.71 -4.01
N SER A 107 -5.12 -2.66 -4.19
CA SER A 107 -6.50 -2.61 -3.70
C SER A 107 -7.42 -3.63 -4.40
N GLY A 108 -7.02 -4.18 -5.55
CA GLY A 108 -7.84 -5.08 -6.37
C GLY A 108 -9.08 -4.40 -6.98
N ARG A 109 -9.16 -3.07 -6.89
CA ARG A 109 -10.24 -2.27 -7.49
C ARG A 109 -9.96 -1.86 -8.92
N VAL A 110 -8.75 -2.11 -9.41
CA VAL A 110 -8.35 -1.88 -10.79
C VAL A 110 -8.04 -3.22 -11.43
N VAL A 111 -8.68 -3.47 -12.57
CA VAL A 111 -8.30 -4.57 -13.46
C VAL A 111 -7.41 -3.99 -14.54
N LEU A 112 -6.18 -4.49 -14.62
CA LEU A 112 -5.24 -4.07 -15.64
C LEU A 112 -5.66 -4.67 -16.98
N ALA A 113 -6.11 -3.82 -17.89
CA ALA A 113 -6.33 -4.22 -19.26
C ALA A 113 -4.99 -4.61 -19.89
N VAL A 114 -4.95 -5.75 -20.60
CA VAL A 114 -3.76 -6.14 -21.37
C VAL A 114 -3.50 -5.04 -22.38
N GLU A 115 -2.30 -4.47 -22.33
CA GLU A 115 -1.85 -3.55 -23.37
C GLU A 115 -1.53 -4.44 -24.57
N ASP A 116 -2.44 -4.49 -25.54
CA ASP A 116 -2.15 -5.11 -26.82
C ASP A 116 -1.01 -4.29 -27.44
N ASP A 117 0.21 -4.85 -27.45
CA ASP A 117 1.43 -4.26 -28.03
C ASP A 117 1.35 -4.11 -29.57
N GLU A 118 0.15 -4.02 -30.15
CA GLU A 118 -0.10 -4.02 -31.59
C GLU A 118 0.43 -2.78 -32.33
N ASP A 119 0.92 -1.77 -31.61
CA ASP A 119 1.44 -0.53 -32.19
C ASP A 119 2.94 -0.53 -32.53
N GLU A 120 3.72 -1.58 -32.19
CA GLU A 120 5.12 -1.68 -32.66
C GLU A 120 5.26 -2.07 -34.15
N GLY A 121 4.14 -2.35 -34.84
CA GLY A 121 4.13 -2.77 -36.24
C GLY A 121 4.32 -1.67 -37.31
N ASN A 122 4.27 -0.38 -36.96
CA ASN A 122 4.19 0.70 -37.96
C ASN A 122 5.48 1.53 -38.16
N ALA A 123 6.60 1.18 -37.52
CA ALA A 123 7.88 1.89 -37.71
C ALA A 123 8.75 1.33 -38.86
N ILE A 124 8.48 0.12 -39.39
CA ILE A 124 9.29 -0.52 -40.46
C ILE A 124 8.66 -0.38 -41.85
N LYS A 125 7.87 0.69 -42.09
CA LYS A 125 7.28 0.93 -43.43
C LYS A 125 7.52 2.35 -43.95
N ARG A 126 8.75 2.86 -43.77
CA ARG A 126 9.18 4.05 -44.53
C ARG A 126 10.65 4.15 -44.89
N MET A 127 11.39 3.03 -44.87
CA MET A 127 12.69 2.96 -45.54
C MET A 127 12.47 2.37 -46.94
N LYS A 128 11.93 3.20 -47.85
CA LYS A 128 12.03 2.93 -49.28
C LYS A 128 13.50 3.01 -49.65
N ILE A 129 14.11 1.83 -49.73
CA ILE A 129 14.99 1.37 -50.80
C ILE A 129 15.26 2.48 -51.83
N TYR A 130 16.42 3.11 -51.71
CA TYR A 130 17.15 3.65 -52.85
C TYR A 130 18.14 2.56 -53.26
N ASP A 131 17.73 1.71 -54.19
CA ASP A 131 18.65 0.96 -55.02
C ASP A 131 19.02 1.88 -56.19
N GLU A 132 20.30 2.24 -56.32
CA GLU A 132 21.04 2.22 -57.59
C GLU A 132 22.52 2.56 -57.33
N GLU A 133 23.32 1.50 -57.37
CA GLU A 133 24.69 1.35 -57.88
C GLU A 133 25.77 2.41 -57.60
N ASP A 134 26.76 2.06 -56.76
CA ASP A 134 28.16 2.36 -57.06
C ASP A 134 29.14 1.34 -56.40
N PRO A 135 29.72 0.39 -57.14
CA PRO A 135 30.77 -0.49 -56.64
C PRO A 135 32.15 0.18 -56.86
N GLY A 136 32.54 1.07 -55.95
CA GLY A 136 33.75 1.86 -56.17
C GLY A 136 34.45 2.36 -54.91
N SER A 137 35.48 1.61 -54.49
CA SER A 137 36.74 2.19 -53.99
C SER A 137 36.84 2.76 -52.57
N SER A 138 37.52 1.96 -51.74
CA SER A 138 38.72 2.35 -50.97
C SER A 138 38.62 3.15 -49.67
N SER A 139 39.59 2.80 -48.82
CA SER A 139 40.25 3.67 -47.84
C SER A 139 39.51 3.90 -46.52
N PHE A 140 39.83 3.03 -45.56
CA PHE A 140 39.77 3.36 -44.13
C PHE A 140 40.78 4.48 -43.82
N PRO A 141 40.35 5.62 -43.26
CA PRO A 141 41.23 6.49 -42.50
C PRO A 141 41.06 6.21 -41.01
N SER A 142 42.18 5.95 -40.34
CA SER A 142 42.31 5.90 -38.90
C SER A 142 41.75 7.17 -38.25
N VAL A 143 40.85 7.03 -37.28
CA VAL A 143 40.29 8.16 -36.54
C VAL A 143 41.22 8.52 -35.37
N PRO A 144 41.59 9.80 -35.19
CA PRO A 144 42.34 10.24 -34.02
C PRO A 144 41.40 10.41 -32.82
N THR A 145 41.85 9.92 -31.68
CA THR A 145 41.32 10.20 -30.34
C THR A 145 41.26 11.71 -30.13
N THR A 146 40.05 12.26 -30.02
CA THR A 146 39.85 13.62 -29.51
C THR A 146 39.00 13.55 -28.26
N ASP A 147 39.62 14.02 -27.18
CA ASP A 147 39.01 14.41 -25.91
C ASP A 147 37.85 15.37 -26.20
N VAL A 148 36.63 14.97 -25.82
CA VAL A 148 35.45 15.85 -25.83
C VAL A 148 35.05 16.05 -24.38
N THR A 149 35.61 17.11 -23.78
CA THR A 149 35.00 17.81 -22.64
C THR A 149 33.64 18.34 -23.09
N MET A 150 32.57 17.70 -22.62
CA MET A 150 31.22 18.27 -22.68
C MET A 150 31.06 19.29 -21.54
N GLU A 151 31.29 20.57 -21.83
CA GLU A 151 30.66 21.67 -21.11
C GLU A 151 29.14 21.54 -21.32
N THR A 152 28.42 21.34 -20.22
CA THR A 152 26.96 21.37 -20.21
C THR A 152 26.55 22.80 -19.90
N ASP A 153 26.36 23.59 -20.95
CA ASP A 153 25.66 24.87 -20.84
C ASP A 153 24.20 24.58 -20.47
N TYR A 154 23.90 24.82 -19.19
CA TYR A 154 22.55 24.90 -18.67
C TYR A 154 21.85 26.06 -19.36
N VAL A 155 20.92 25.73 -20.27
CA VAL A 155 19.97 26.70 -20.80
C VAL A 155 18.89 26.88 -19.72
N ASP A 156 19.01 27.97 -18.96
CA ASP A 156 17.89 28.53 -18.18
C ASP A 156 16.69 28.66 -19.12
N THR A 157 15.70 27.79 -18.95
CA THR A 157 14.40 27.94 -19.60
C THR A 157 13.49 28.57 -18.58
N ASP A 158 13.44 29.89 -18.65
CA ASP A 158 12.61 30.77 -17.86
C ASP A 158 11.14 30.32 -17.88
N GLU A 159 10.56 30.36 -16.68
CA GLU A 159 9.25 30.93 -16.39
C GLU A 159 8.12 30.68 -17.41
N ASN A 160 7.36 29.61 -17.19
CA ASN A 160 5.92 29.66 -17.46
C ASN A 160 5.10 29.36 -16.20
N SER A 161 5.10 30.36 -15.33
CA SER A 161 4.17 30.51 -14.22
C SER A 161 2.77 30.73 -14.78
N THR A 162 2.04 29.65 -15.09
CA THR A 162 0.61 29.75 -15.40
C THR A 162 -0.16 29.93 -14.10
N ARG A 163 -0.31 31.21 -13.72
CA ARG A 163 -1.33 31.69 -12.79
C ARG A 163 -2.72 31.33 -13.31
N CYS A 164 -3.40 30.40 -12.65
CA CYS A 164 -4.85 30.26 -12.77
C CYS A 164 -5.52 31.14 -11.71
N SER A 165 -5.66 32.44 -12.02
CA SER A 165 -6.52 33.35 -11.26
C SER A 165 -7.96 33.23 -11.75
N ASN A 166 -8.82 32.82 -10.82
CA ASN A 166 -10.21 33.20 -10.57
C ASN A 166 -11.05 33.99 -11.60
N ASP A 167 -12.30 33.48 -11.71
CA ASP A 167 -13.59 34.17 -11.79
C ASP A 167 -13.90 35.10 -12.97
N VAL A 168 -14.76 34.62 -13.89
CA VAL A 168 -15.86 35.44 -14.41
C VAL A 168 -17.14 34.62 -14.55
N ASN A 169 -18.03 34.92 -13.62
CA ASN A 169 -19.48 34.78 -13.62
C ASN A 169 -20.15 35.13 -14.98
N SER A 170 -21.05 34.27 -15.48
CA SER A 170 -22.19 34.70 -16.29
C SER A 170 -23.33 33.70 -16.13
N SER A 171 -24.29 34.14 -15.33
CA SER A 171 -25.64 33.61 -15.14
C SER A 171 -26.44 33.59 -16.46
N ILE A 172 -27.54 32.82 -16.49
CA ILE A 172 -28.91 33.23 -16.92
C ILE A 172 -29.72 32.05 -17.51
N ASN A 173 -30.81 31.75 -16.80
CA ASN A 173 -32.11 31.20 -17.21
C ASN A 173 -32.25 29.75 -17.70
N ASN A 174 -32.87 28.92 -16.86
CA ASN A 174 -34.26 28.49 -17.08
C ASN A 174 -34.89 27.94 -15.80
N ILE A 175 -35.67 28.81 -15.15
CA ILE A 175 -36.74 28.52 -14.20
C ILE A 175 -38.04 28.56 -15.04
N ASP A 176 -38.84 27.49 -15.05
CA ASP A 176 -40.24 27.53 -14.60
C ASP A 176 -40.99 26.18 -14.76
N GLN A 177 -41.96 26.00 -13.85
CA GLN A 177 -43.08 25.04 -13.79
C GLN A 177 -42.81 23.65 -13.15
N ILE A 178 -43.11 23.45 -11.85
CA ILE A 178 -44.44 23.35 -11.15
C ILE A 178 -45.17 22.08 -11.65
N ASP A 179 -45.64 21.10 -10.87
CA ASP A 179 -46.32 21.08 -9.58
C ASP A 179 -46.41 19.62 -9.06
N GLN A 180 -46.89 19.49 -7.82
CA GLN A 180 -47.72 18.41 -7.27
C GLN A 180 -47.09 17.32 -6.38
N SER A 181 -47.15 17.68 -5.09
CA SER A 181 -47.84 16.94 -4.02
C SER A 181 -47.25 15.61 -3.56
N SER A 182 -46.75 15.58 -2.32
CA SER A 182 -47.24 14.73 -1.21
C SER A 182 -46.35 14.89 0.01
N SER A 183 -46.82 15.56 1.06
CA SER A 183 -46.32 15.39 2.44
C SER A 183 -46.86 14.07 3.01
N PRO A 184 -46.15 13.35 3.90
CA PRO A 184 -46.33 13.55 5.35
C PRO A 184 -45.07 13.15 6.19
N PRO A 185 -45.16 12.94 7.51
CA PRO A 185 -45.12 13.94 8.56
C PRO A 185 -43.80 13.92 9.36
N GLU A 186 -43.43 15.12 9.78
CA GLU A 186 -42.80 15.51 11.04
C GLU A 186 -42.64 14.40 12.09
N ALA A 187 -41.41 13.92 12.27
CA ALA A 187 -41.00 13.12 13.42
C ALA A 187 -39.63 13.62 13.92
N SER A 188 -39.71 14.48 14.93
CA SER A 188 -38.85 14.50 16.12
C SER A 188 -37.34 14.36 15.89
N ALA A 189 -36.70 15.50 15.67
CA ALA A 189 -35.27 15.68 15.83
C ALA A 189 -34.85 15.42 17.30
N PRO A 190 -33.90 14.51 17.57
CA PRO A 190 -33.19 14.51 18.84
C PRO A 190 -32.12 15.62 18.84
N GLU A 191 -32.19 16.41 19.90
CA GLU A 191 -31.33 17.53 20.25
C GLU A 191 -29.84 17.20 20.11
N ALA A 192 -29.11 18.10 19.46
CA ALA A 192 -27.66 18.08 19.38
C ALA A 192 -27.06 18.28 20.78
N PRO A 193 -26.13 17.42 21.25
CA PRO A 193 -25.40 17.68 22.47
C PRO A 193 -24.44 18.86 22.26
N SER A 194 -24.78 19.98 22.92
CA SER A 194 -23.93 21.14 23.13
C SER A 194 -22.57 20.71 23.70
N PHE A 195 -21.52 20.90 22.92
CA PHE A 195 -20.13 20.73 23.34
C PHE A 195 -19.78 21.86 24.32
N SER A 196 -19.92 21.59 25.62
CA SER A 196 -19.48 22.47 26.68
C SER A 196 -17.95 22.47 26.73
N SER A 197 -17.36 23.61 26.39
CA SER A 197 -15.96 23.95 26.58
C SER A 197 -15.53 23.60 28.02
N ARG A 198 -14.63 22.62 28.15
CA ARG A 198 -14.06 22.19 29.41
C ARG A 198 -12.71 22.91 29.60
N PRO A 199 -12.46 23.52 30.77
CA PRO A 199 -11.28 24.35 30.98
C PRO A 199 -10.00 23.50 31.05
N GLU A 200 -8.95 24.03 30.43
CA GLU A 200 -7.57 23.58 30.54
C GLU A 200 -7.12 23.61 32.00
N ALA A 201 -7.11 22.45 32.65
CA ALA A 201 -6.36 22.25 33.88
C ALA A 201 -4.97 21.78 33.49
N GLY A 202 -4.00 22.69 33.59
CA GLY A 202 -2.58 22.43 33.40
C GLY A 202 -2.11 21.27 34.26
N TYR A 203 -1.76 20.17 33.59
CA TYR A 203 -0.95 19.12 34.18
C TYR A 203 0.50 19.58 34.13
N ALA A 204 0.98 20.07 35.27
CA ALA A 204 2.40 20.30 35.52
C ALA A 204 3.14 18.97 35.35
N SER A 205 3.97 18.94 34.31
CA SER A 205 4.91 17.86 34.00
C SER A 205 5.97 17.80 35.10
N SER A 206 5.74 16.98 36.12
CA SER A 206 6.78 16.53 37.05
C SER A 206 7.61 15.46 36.34
N VAL A 207 8.67 15.91 35.68
CA VAL A 207 9.75 15.07 35.17
C VAL A 207 10.54 14.49 36.35
N ASP A 208 9.98 13.45 36.96
CA ASP A 208 10.77 12.56 37.82
C ASP A 208 11.80 11.88 36.92
N ALA A 209 13.04 12.34 37.05
CA ALA A 209 14.22 11.80 36.41
C ALA A 209 14.40 10.35 36.85
N ALA A 210 13.79 9.44 36.10
CA ALA A 210 14.08 8.02 36.19
C ALA A 210 15.59 7.84 35.99
N PRO A 211 16.28 7.12 36.89
CA PRO A 211 17.72 6.92 36.76
C PRO A 211 17.98 6.26 35.42
N ALA A 212 18.81 6.90 34.61
CA ALA A 212 19.31 6.38 33.34
C ALA A 212 19.82 4.96 33.59
N GLN A 213 18.98 3.97 33.26
CA GLN A 213 19.39 2.59 33.21
C GLN A 213 20.41 2.56 32.09
N GLN A 214 21.69 2.46 32.47
CA GLN A 214 22.77 2.23 31.53
C GLN A 214 22.34 1.04 30.70
N ASP A 215 22.02 1.31 29.43
CA ASP A 215 21.73 0.29 28.44
C ASP A 215 22.98 -0.58 28.38
N ASN A 216 22.97 -1.67 29.15
CA ASN A 216 23.86 -2.79 28.94
C ASN A 216 23.41 -3.42 27.62
N ILE A 217 23.77 -2.75 26.53
CA ILE A 217 23.49 -3.17 25.18
C ILE A 217 24.21 -4.51 25.05
N SER A 218 23.42 -5.58 25.11
CA SER A 218 23.89 -6.94 24.95
C SER A 218 24.81 -7.01 23.73
N PRO A 219 25.98 -7.66 23.81
CA PRO A 219 26.95 -7.72 22.71
C PRO A 219 26.38 -8.39 21.44
N PHE A 220 25.18 -8.95 21.52
CA PHE A 220 24.45 -9.54 20.42
C PHE A 220 23.55 -8.54 19.67
N ALA A 221 23.32 -7.33 20.19
CA ALA A 221 22.41 -6.35 19.57
C ALA A 221 22.88 -5.89 18.17
N SER A 222 24.20 -5.82 17.94
CA SER A 222 24.80 -5.46 16.66
C SER A 222 24.76 -6.59 15.62
N ARG A 223 24.42 -7.83 16.00
CA ARG A 223 24.42 -8.97 15.07
C ARG A 223 23.19 -8.98 14.16
N SER A 224 23.34 -9.54 12.96
CA SER A 224 22.22 -9.71 12.03
C SER A 224 21.30 -10.87 12.46
N VAL A 225 20.06 -10.89 11.97
CA VAL A 225 19.09 -11.97 12.28
C VAL A 225 19.63 -13.34 11.87
N SER A 226 20.35 -13.43 10.75
CA SER A 226 20.98 -14.69 10.31
C SER A 226 22.07 -15.17 11.28
N GLN A 227 22.90 -14.25 11.79
CA GLN A 227 23.91 -14.55 12.80
C GLN A 227 23.28 -14.98 14.14
N LEU A 228 22.17 -14.34 14.54
CA LEU A 228 21.42 -14.71 15.74
C LEU A 228 20.81 -16.12 15.62
N LYS A 229 20.26 -16.49 14.45
CA LYS A 229 19.77 -17.86 14.18
C LYS A 229 20.89 -18.89 14.19
N ALA A 230 22.09 -18.56 13.70
CA ALA A 230 23.24 -19.46 13.78
C ALA A 230 23.68 -19.68 15.23
N LEU A 231 23.71 -18.61 16.03
CA LEU A 231 24.02 -18.69 17.46
C LEU A 231 22.98 -19.47 18.26
N SER A 232 21.68 -19.30 17.96
CA SER A 232 20.63 -20.02 18.68
C SER A 232 20.75 -21.54 18.49
N ARG A 233 21.11 -22.00 17.28
CA ARG A 233 21.41 -23.43 17.02
C ARG A 233 22.63 -23.91 17.80
N SER A 234 23.69 -23.10 17.86
CA SER A 234 24.90 -23.42 18.63
C SER A 234 24.63 -23.54 20.13
N LEU A 235 23.77 -22.67 20.67
CA LEU A 235 23.40 -22.62 22.09
C LEU A 235 22.17 -23.48 22.45
N LYS A 236 21.56 -24.15 21.46
CA LYS A 236 20.30 -24.91 21.60
C LYS A 236 19.18 -24.08 22.25
N VAL A 237 18.99 -22.85 21.79
CA VAL A 237 17.89 -21.95 22.20
C VAL A 237 16.82 -21.94 21.12
N ASP A 238 15.57 -22.20 21.51
CA ASP A 238 14.44 -22.05 20.60
C ASP A 238 14.02 -20.58 20.49
N ILE A 239 13.88 -20.14 19.25
CA ILE A 239 13.55 -18.76 18.86
C ILE A 239 12.43 -18.76 17.81
N SER A 240 11.73 -19.89 17.63
CA SER A 240 10.71 -20.06 16.59
C SER A 240 9.46 -19.22 16.85
N ASP A 241 9.23 -18.83 18.09
CA ASP A 241 8.15 -17.98 18.59
C ASP A 241 8.57 -16.51 18.76
N CYS A 242 9.83 -16.16 18.53
CA CYS A 242 10.29 -14.77 18.56
C CYS A 242 9.90 -14.06 17.26
N ILE A 243 9.13 -12.97 17.36
CA ILE A 243 8.72 -12.16 16.20
C ILE A 243 9.76 -11.06 15.95
N GLU A 244 10.32 -10.50 17.01
CA GLU A 244 11.23 -9.36 16.93
C GLU A 244 12.70 -9.73 17.16
N LYS A 245 13.62 -9.00 16.52
CA LYS A 245 15.08 -9.16 16.71
C LYS A 245 15.48 -8.97 18.18
N ARG A 246 14.80 -8.07 18.90
CA ARG A 246 15.07 -7.79 20.32
C ARG A 246 14.84 -9.02 21.18
N GLU A 247 13.71 -9.71 20.99
CA GLU A 247 13.37 -10.96 21.72
C GLU A 247 14.41 -12.06 21.47
N MET A 248 14.88 -12.21 20.23
CA MET A 248 15.94 -13.16 19.90
C MET A 248 17.23 -12.88 20.67
N VAL A 249 17.64 -11.60 20.73
CA VAL A 249 18.86 -11.15 21.43
C VAL A 249 18.75 -11.42 22.93
N GLU A 250 17.60 -11.11 23.53
CA GLU A 250 17.35 -11.29 24.96
C GLU A 250 17.43 -12.77 25.37
N ARG A 251 16.77 -13.66 24.62
CA ARG A 251 16.82 -15.12 24.91
C ARG A 251 18.21 -15.71 24.75
N ILE A 252 18.93 -15.30 23.71
CA ILE A 252 20.31 -15.74 23.49
C ILE A 252 21.21 -15.25 24.63
N ALA A 253 21.06 -14.00 25.07
CA ALA A 253 21.83 -13.43 26.17
C ALA A 253 21.54 -14.14 27.50
N ALA A 254 20.27 -14.42 27.81
CA ALA A 254 19.86 -15.14 29.02
C ALA A 254 20.43 -16.57 29.06
N LYS A 255 20.52 -17.25 27.92
CA LYS A 255 21.14 -18.58 27.86
C LYS A 255 22.67 -18.50 27.98
N ALA A 256 23.30 -17.53 27.32
CA ALA A 256 24.75 -17.37 27.32
C ALA A 256 25.30 -17.07 28.73
N SER A 257 24.59 -16.25 29.53
CA SER A 257 24.97 -15.98 30.93
C SER A 257 24.88 -17.23 31.80
N THR A 258 23.85 -18.06 31.60
CA THR A 258 23.67 -19.34 32.30
C THR A 258 24.81 -20.32 31.98
N SER A 259 25.24 -20.40 30.72
CA SER A 259 26.32 -21.31 30.30
C SER A 259 27.71 -20.89 30.77
N SER A 260 27.95 -19.58 30.97
CA SER A 260 29.26 -19.09 31.43
C SER A 260 29.50 -19.34 32.92
N GLY A 261 28.45 -19.45 33.74
CA GLY A 261 28.56 -19.61 35.19
C GLY A 261 29.05 -20.99 35.68
N MET A 262 29.06 -22.01 34.82
CA MET A 262 29.38 -23.39 35.22
C MET A 262 30.85 -23.81 35.07
N ARG A 263 31.73 -22.97 34.52
CA ARG A 263 33.14 -23.34 34.28
C ARG A 263 34.14 -22.90 35.36
N GLY A 264 33.68 -22.32 36.47
CA GLY A 264 34.55 -21.66 37.46
C GLY A 264 34.65 -22.30 38.85
N ARG A 265 34.24 -23.56 39.05
CA ARG A 265 34.37 -24.25 40.35
C ARG A 265 35.09 -25.59 40.19
N TYR A 266 36.41 -25.54 40.07
CA TYR A 266 37.31 -26.66 40.35
C TYR A 266 38.57 -26.12 41.02
#